data_AF-A0A5C1DMT7-F1
#
_entry.id   AF-A0A5C1DMT7-F1
#
_cell.length_a   1.000
_cell.length_b   1.000
_cell.length_c   1.000
_cell.angle_alpha   90.00
_cell.angle_beta   90.00
_cell.angle_gamma   90.00
#
_symmetry.space_group_name_H-M   'P 1'
#
loop_
_entity.id
_entity.type
_entity.pdbx_description
1 polymer ?
#
loop_
_entity_poly.entity_id
_entity_poly.type
_entity_poly.pdbx_seq_one_letter_code
_entity_poly.pdbx_strand_id
1 'polypeptide(L)'
;MIAPIFCFSLLHAPLAQAGELKQVMKDMKSAMREAMGSATLPEFSKQLERLRLDAQSASRLAYSGDAATYKQGMQALQQNLDAAEREAKAGDLTAAKSALQLADRTKRHYHHLLN
;
A
#
# COMPACT_ATOMS: atom_id res chain seq x y z
N MET A 1 -26.58 -18.62 -39.98
CA MET A 1 -25.79 -17.44 -40.44
C MET A 1 -25.46 -16.63 -39.19
N ILE A 2 -24.25 -16.80 -38.61
CA ILE A 2 -23.10 -15.86 -38.60
C ILE A 2 -23.44 -14.56 -37.81
N ALA A 3 -23.15 -14.49 -36.49
CA ALA A 3 -21.98 -13.86 -35.82
C ALA A 3 -22.12 -12.32 -35.62
N PRO A 4 -21.41 -11.64 -34.68
CA PRO A 4 -20.38 -12.12 -33.76
C PRO A 4 -20.54 -11.69 -32.28
N ILE A 5 -19.86 -12.47 -31.44
CA ILE A 5 -19.51 -12.17 -30.06
C ILE A 5 -18.58 -10.95 -30.04
N PHE A 6 -19.01 -9.85 -29.41
CA PHE A 6 -18.13 -8.74 -29.08
C PHE A 6 -17.23 -9.15 -27.91
N CYS A 7 -16.12 -9.79 -28.24
CA CYS A 7 -14.99 -9.94 -27.33
C CYS A 7 -14.31 -8.57 -27.21
N PHE A 8 -14.72 -7.76 -26.23
CA PHE A 8 -13.99 -6.57 -25.83
C PHE A 8 -12.76 -6.99 -25.02
N SER A 9 -11.73 -7.48 -25.71
CA SER A 9 -10.41 -7.65 -25.11
C SER A 9 -9.77 -6.28 -24.96
N LEU A 10 -10.03 -5.61 -23.83
CA LEU A 10 -9.26 -4.43 -23.40
C LEU A 10 -7.85 -4.86 -23.00
N LEU A 11 -6.99 -5.14 -23.98
CA LEU A 11 -5.54 -5.10 -23.79
C LEU A 11 -5.08 -3.64 -23.79
N HIS A 12 -5.39 -2.91 -22.72
CA HIS A 12 -4.68 -1.67 -22.36
C HIS A 12 -3.82 -2.00 -21.14
N ALA A 13 -2.55 -2.35 -21.35
CA ALA A 13 -1.42 -1.43 -21.48
C ALA A 13 -0.59 -1.49 -20.18
N PRO A 14 0.33 -2.47 -20.03
CA PRO A 14 1.16 -2.63 -18.82
C PRO A 14 1.92 -1.35 -18.39
N LEU A 15 2.11 -0.39 -19.30
CA LEU A 15 2.69 0.93 -19.02
C LEU A 15 1.78 1.83 -18.17
N ALA A 16 0.47 1.77 -18.35
CA ALA A 16 -0.47 2.56 -17.55
C ALA A 16 -0.46 2.09 -16.07
N GLN A 17 -0.44 0.77 -15.86
CA GLN A 17 -0.32 0.18 -14.52
C GLN A 17 1.01 0.49 -13.85
N ALA A 18 2.12 0.55 -14.59
CA ALA A 18 3.42 0.93 -14.03
C ALA A 18 3.44 2.41 -13.56
N GLY A 19 2.81 3.31 -14.34
CA GLY A 19 2.64 4.71 -13.96
C GLY A 19 1.76 4.89 -12.72
N GLU A 20 0.64 4.18 -12.67
CA GLU A 20 -0.28 4.15 -11.54
C GLU A 20 0.39 3.59 -10.28
N LEU A 21 1.13 2.49 -10.41
CA LEU A 21 1.85 1.88 -9.30
C LEU A 21 2.90 2.84 -8.71
N LYS A 22 3.64 3.53 -9.58
CA LYS A 22 4.61 4.54 -9.13
C LYS A 22 3.94 5.68 -8.38
N GLN A 23 2.74 6.09 -8.81
CA GLN A 23 1.98 7.15 -8.14
C GLN A 23 1.50 6.69 -6.77
N VAL A 24 0.83 5.53 -6.66
CA VAL A 24 0.35 5.02 -5.37
C VAL A 24 1.50 4.79 -4.38
N MET A 25 2.67 4.33 -4.83
CA MET A 25 3.85 4.18 -3.96
C MET A 25 4.35 5.52 -3.39
N LYS A 26 4.22 6.62 -4.15
CA LYS A 26 4.52 7.97 -3.65
C LYS A 26 3.49 8.41 -2.62
N ASP A 27 2.22 8.15 -2.87
CA ASP A 27 1.12 8.49 -1.98
C ASP A 27 1.24 7.74 -0.65
N MET A 28 1.56 6.44 -0.68
CA MET A 28 1.91 5.65 0.50
C MET A 28 3.06 6.28 1.29
N LYS A 29 4.12 6.75 0.61
CA LYS A 29 5.26 7.41 1.28
C LYS A 29 4.84 8.74 1.92
N SER A 30 3.87 9.45 1.35
CA SER A 30 3.33 10.68 1.95
C SER A 30 2.48 10.36 3.18
N ALA A 31 1.49 9.46 3.03
CA ALA A 31 0.59 9.05 4.09
C ALA A 31 1.34 8.45 5.30
N MET A 32 2.39 7.66 5.05
CA MET A 32 3.29 7.15 6.10
C MET A 32 3.95 8.29 6.91
N ARG A 33 4.47 9.31 6.22
CA ARG A 33 5.13 10.45 6.87
C ARG A 33 4.12 11.31 7.64
N GLU A 34 2.96 11.55 7.06
CA GLU A 34 1.86 12.31 7.68
C GLU A 34 1.33 11.59 8.93
N ALA A 35 1.13 10.27 8.88
CA ALA A 35 0.73 9.47 10.03
C ALA A 35 1.79 9.50 11.14
N MET A 36 3.07 9.30 10.82
CA MET A 36 4.16 9.40 11.81
C MET A 36 4.27 10.80 12.44
N GLY A 37 4.01 11.85 11.66
CA GLY A 37 4.02 13.24 12.11
C GLY A 37 2.76 13.71 12.84
N SER A 38 1.69 12.90 12.89
CA SER A 38 0.41 13.29 13.49
C SER A 38 0.54 13.55 14.99
N ALA A 39 -0.06 14.63 15.50
CA ALA A 39 0.01 14.96 16.93
C ALA A 39 -1.06 14.24 17.74
N THR A 40 -2.15 13.81 17.08
CA THR A 40 -3.33 13.23 17.72
C THR A 40 -3.74 11.91 17.08
N LEU A 41 -4.51 11.10 17.81
CA LEU A 41 -5.10 9.86 17.29
C LEU A 41 -6.02 10.09 16.08
N PRO A 42 -6.92 11.08 16.05
CA PRO A 42 -7.76 11.31 14.87
C PRO A 42 -6.96 11.61 13.61
N GLU A 43 -5.91 12.44 13.72
CA GLU A 43 -5.00 12.72 12.59
C GLU A 43 -4.26 11.46 12.15
N PHE A 44 -3.70 10.71 13.11
CA PHE A 44 -2.99 9.47 12.83
C PHE A 44 -3.91 8.46 12.12
N SER A 45 -5.09 8.22 12.66
CA SER A 45 -6.05 7.25 12.12
C SER A 45 -6.51 7.63 10.71
N LYS A 46 -6.74 8.91 10.43
CA LYS A 46 -7.07 9.40 9.09
C LYS A 46 -5.97 9.07 8.08
N GLN A 47 -4.72 9.32 8.45
CA GLN A 47 -3.57 9.09 7.57
C GLN A 47 -3.22 7.61 7.44
N LEU A 48 -3.38 6.84 8.52
CA LEU A 48 -3.26 5.39 8.50
C LEU A 48 -4.29 4.76 7.56
N GLU A 49 -5.54 5.22 7.60
CA GLU A 49 -6.59 4.71 6.69
C GLU A 49 -6.25 4.99 5.22
N ARG A 50 -5.81 6.21 4.91
CA ARG A 50 -5.31 6.55 3.57
C ARG A 50 -4.18 5.61 3.15
N LEU A 51 -3.19 5.39 4.02
CA LEU A 51 -2.07 4.49 3.76
C LEU A 51 -2.52 3.04 3.51
N ARG A 52 -3.53 2.56 4.24
CA ARG A 52 -4.11 1.22 4.07
C ARG A 52 -4.79 1.07 2.71
N LEU A 53 -5.57 2.06 2.30
CA LEU A 53 -6.21 2.10 0.99
C LEU A 53 -5.17 2.13 -0.14
N ASP A 54 -4.12 2.94 0.01
CA ASP A 54 -3.04 3.00 -0.97
C ASP A 54 -2.30 1.64 -1.07
N ALA A 55 -2.00 1.00 0.07
CA ALA A 55 -1.39 -0.32 0.10
C ALA A 55 -2.28 -1.41 -0.53
N GLN A 56 -3.60 -1.31 -0.35
CA GLN A 56 -4.56 -2.21 -0.99
C GLN A 56 -4.60 -1.99 -2.51
N SER A 57 -4.66 -0.74 -2.96
CA SER A 57 -4.61 -0.40 -4.39
C SER A 57 -3.31 -0.90 -5.04
N ALA A 58 -2.16 -0.62 -4.41
CA ALA A 58 -0.86 -1.10 -4.89
C ALA A 58 -0.84 -2.64 -5.02
N SER A 59 -1.34 -3.38 -4.02
CA SER A 59 -1.34 -4.84 -4.03
C SER A 59 -2.13 -5.49 -5.18
N ARG A 60 -3.01 -4.73 -5.86
CA ARG A 60 -3.81 -5.18 -7.01
C ARG A 60 -3.16 -4.86 -8.35
N LEU A 61 -2.17 -3.98 -8.38
CA LEU A 61 -1.47 -3.58 -9.60
C LEU A 61 -0.39 -4.61 -9.95
N ALA A 62 -0.23 -4.86 -11.24
CA ALA A 62 0.82 -5.74 -11.74
C ALA A 62 2.19 -5.10 -11.51
N TYR A 63 3.11 -5.86 -10.93
CA TYR A 63 4.51 -5.47 -10.79
C TYR A 63 5.35 -6.16 -11.87
N SER A 64 6.15 -5.39 -12.62
CA SER A 64 6.89 -5.89 -13.78
C SER A 64 8.22 -6.58 -13.42
N GLY A 65 8.71 -6.42 -12.20
CA GLY A 65 9.92 -7.08 -11.70
C GLY A 65 9.60 -8.41 -11.01
N ASP A 66 10.26 -8.68 -9.87
CA ASP A 66 9.95 -9.84 -9.04
C ASP A 66 8.58 -9.67 -8.34
N ALA A 67 7.55 -10.16 -9.02
CA ALA A 67 6.17 -10.10 -8.56
C ALA A 67 5.92 -10.91 -7.28
N ALA A 68 6.69 -11.98 -7.05
CA ALA A 68 6.55 -12.81 -5.84
C ALA A 68 7.03 -12.04 -4.61
N THR A 69 8.24 -11.47 -4.68
CA THR A 69 8.79 -10.63 -3.61
C THR A 69 7.93 -9.38 -3.38
N TYR A 70 7.41 -8.76 -4.44
CA TYR A 70 6.48 -7.64 -4.33
C TYR A 70 5.21 -8.00 -3.57
N LYS A 71 4.55 -9.11 -3.95
CA LYS A 71 3.31 -9.57 -3.30
C LYS A 71 3.55 -9.90 -1.82
N GLN A 72 4.65 -10.60 -1.52
CA GLN A 72 5.04 -10.90 -0.14
C GLN A 72 5.25 -9.60 0.67
N GLY A 73 5.91 -8.60 0.08
CA GLY A 73 6.10 -7.30 0.70
C GLY A 73 4.79 -6.56 0.97
N MET A 74 3.83 -6.61 0.05
CA MET A 74 2.51 -6.01 0.25
C MET A 74 1.69 -6.70 1.32
N GLN A 75 1.73 -8.03 1.39
CA GLN A 75 1.07 -8.78 2.46
C GLN A 75 1.67 -8.45 3.83
N ALA A 76 3.01 -8.44 3.94
CA ALA A 76 3.69 -8.09 5.18
C ALA A 76 3.42 -6.63 5.60
N LEU A 77 3.37 -5.71 4.63
CA LEU A 77 3.01 -4.32 4.91
C LEU A 77 1.58 -4.22 5.46
N GLN A 78 0.60 -4.84 4.82
CA GLN A 78 -0.80 -4.82 5.26
C GLN A 78 -0.97 -5.36 6.69
N GLN A 79 -0.31 -6.47 7.02
CA GLN A 79 -0.32 -7.02 8.38
C GLN A 79 0.23 -6.04 9.43
N ASN A 80 1.30 -5.32 9.11
CA ASN A 80 1.85 -4.32 10.02
C ASN A 80 0.92 -3.08 10.14
N LEU A 81 0.22 -2.71 9.07
CA LEU A 81 -0.79 -1.64 9.13
C LEU A 81 -2.02 -2.07 9.94
N ASP A 82 -2.42 -3.35 9.91
CA ASP A 82 -3.46 -3.88 10.80
C ASP A 82 -3.02 -3.84 12.27
N ALA A 83 -1.74 -4.08 12.56
CA ALA A 83 -1.20 -3.91 13.91
C ALA A 83 -1.31 -2.45 14.37
N ALA A 84 -0.85 -1.49 13.56
CA ALA A 84 -0.96 -0.07 13.89
C ALA A 84 -2.42 0.39 14.09
N GLU A 85 -3.35 -0.15 13.29
CA GLU A 85 -4.78 0.15 13.42
C GLU A 85 -5.36 -0.38 14.74
N ARG A 86 -4.97 -1.59 15.15
CA ARG A 86 -5.40 -2.17 16.44
C ARG A 86 -4.97 -1.31 17.62
N GLU A 87 -3.71 -0.86 17.63
CA GLU A 87 -3.21 0.04 18.68
C GLU A 87 -3.93 1.40 18.66
N ALA A 88 -4.18 1.96 17.48
CA ALA A 88 -4.92 3.21 17.35
C ALA A 88 -6.37 3.09 17.85
N LYS A 89 -7.04 1.97 17.57
CA LYS A 89 -8.39 1.65 18.09
C LYS A 89 -8.40 1.42 19.60
N ALA A 90 -7.29 0.95 20.17
CA ALA A 90 -7.11 0.85 21.62
C ALA A 90 -6.86 2.21 22.29
N GLY A 91 -6.69 3.29 21.52
CA GLY A 91 -6.43 4.62 22.04
C GLY A 91 -4.97 4.89 22.38
N ASP A 92 -4.03 4.06 21.91
CA ASP A 92 -2.60 4.23 22.16
C ASP A 92 -1.87 4.76 20.92
N LEU A 93 -1.69 6.08 20.85
CA LEU A 93 -0.97 6.73 19.75
C LEU A 93 0.50 6.31 19.67
N THR A 94 1.13 6.09 20.82
CA THR A 94 2.56 5.75 20.90
C THR A 94 2.78 4.34 20.37
N ALA A 95 1.98 3.38 20.82
CA ALA A 95 2.01 2.01 20.32
C ALA A 95 1.66 1.95 18.82
N ALA A 96 0.65 2.72 18.39
CA ALA A 96 0.27 2.79 16.98
C ALA A 96 1.40 3.33 16.09
N LYS A 97 2.10 4.38 16.52
CA LYS A 97 3.29 4.90 15.82
C LYS A 97 4.46 3.92 15.83
N SER A 98 4.66 3.20 16.91
CA SER A 98 5.70 2.16 16.99
C SER A 98 5.43 1.03 15.98
N ALA A 99 4.19 0.55 15.92
CA ALA A 99 3.75 -0.44 14.93
C ALA A 99 3.86 0.10 13.50
N LEU A 100 3.50 1.36 13.27
CA LEU A 100 3.66 2.00 11.96
C LEU A 100 5.14 2.14 11.55
N GLN A 101 6.03 2.39 12.50
CA GLN A 101 7.47 2.44 12.25
C GLN A 101 8.02 1.07 11.82
N LEU A 102 7.48 -0.03 12.35
CA LEU A 102 7.77 -1.38 11.86
C LEU A 102 7.28 -1.56 10.42
N ALA A 103 6.06 -1.11 10.11
CA ALA A 103 5.51 -1.13 8.76
C ALA A 103 6.42 -0.39 7.76
N ASP A 104 6.95 0.78 8.14
CA ASP A 104 7.89 1.56 7.32
C ASP A 104 9.23 0.86 7.10
N ARG A 105 9.75 0.14 8.12
CA ARG A 105 10.94 -0.71 7.95
C ARG A 105 10.68 -1.85 6.98
N THR A 106 9.55 -2.56 7.09
CA THR A 106 9.16 -3.62 6.15
C THR A 106 9.04 -3.08 4.73
N LYS A 107 8.35 -1.95 4.54
CA LYS A 107 8.24 -1.28 3.24
C LYS A 107 9.61 -0.96 2.64
N ARG A 108 10.55 -0.43 3.43
CA ARG A 108 11.92 -0.14 2.97
C ARG A 108 12.68 -1.41 2.60
N HIS A 109 12.57 -2.45 3.41
CA HIS A 109 13.23 -3.74 3.16
C HIS A 109 12.82 -4.33 1.81
N TYR A 110 11.51 -4.48 1.56
CA TYR A 110 11.03 -5.01 0.28
C TYR A 110 11.31 -4.07 -0.90
N HIS A 111 11.28 -2.75 -0.69
CA HIS A 111 11.70 -1.82 -1.74
C HIS A 111 13.19 -2.00 -2.11
N HIS A 112 14.05 -2.30 -1.13
CA HIS A 112 15.47 -2.58 -1.40
C HIS A 112 15.69 -3.89 -2.14
N LEU A 113 14.91 -4.94 -1.83
CA LEU A 113 14.99 -6.23 -2.55
C LEU A 113 14.55 -6.15 -4.02
N LEU A 114 13.76 -5.14 -4.37
CA LEU A 114 13.16 -4.97 -5.70
C LEU A 114 13.89 -3.91 -6.57
N ASN A 115 14.95 -3.30 -6.05
CA ASN A 115 15.81 -2.34 -6.76
C ASN A 115 17.20 -2.95 -7.00
#